data_AF-A0A0B1SFR3-F1
#
_entry.id   AF-A0A0B1SFR3-F1
#
_cell.length_a   1.000
_cell.length_b   1.000
_cell.length_c   1.000
_cell.angle_alpha   90.00
_cell.angle_beta   90.00
_cell.angle_gamma   90.00
#
_symmetry.space_group_name_H-M   'P 1'
#
loop_
_entity.id
_entity.type
_entity.pdbx_description
1 polymer ?
#
loop_
_entity_poly.entity_id
_entity_poly.type
_entity_poly.pdbx_seq_one_letter_code
_entity_poly.pdbx_strand_id
1 'polypeptide(L)'
;MERAMQFEKISNEFFLLVKDILRKHYKPDCPQGYLKYQSRELEIMDEFLRIKKEIHEALCDSVDTRTVIEKLRELIGLGNSYIVEKVRKANAVPNCLLLRKIALYITDLFTVFGVIPKSGEIGFPMESESAIGTEALLMPYLNALASFRENVRNVAKDSKIVAILEECDRLRDDVLPELGVRLEDRAQETVVKLCDRDILLREREQKRAIEEARRLEKERKAAERAEKEAAKRIPPQEMFCRGEEAK
;
A
#
# COMPACT_ATOMS: atom_id res chain seq x y z
N MET A 1 10.53 16.78 2.62
CA MET A 1 9.12 16.33 2.51
C MET A 1 9.00 14.92 1.95
N GLU A 2 9.64 14.60 0.82
CA GLU A 2 9.48 13.28 0.17
C GLU A 2 9.78 12.07 1.08
N ARG A 3 10.88 12.10 1.86
CA ARG A 3 11.22 11.01 2.80
C ARG A 3 10.17 10.78 3.89
N ALA A 4 9.48 11.83 4.32
CA ALA A 4 8.43 11.77 5.33
C ALA A 4 7.16 11.14 4.75
N MET A 5 6.73 11.60 3.56
CA MET A 5 5.59 11.02 2.84
C MET A 5 5.80 9.53 2.54
N GLN A 6 7.03 9.14 2.15
CA GLN A 6 7.38 7.74 1.94
C GLN A 6 7.29 6.92 3.24
N PHE A 7 7.74 7.48 4.36
CA PHE A 7 7.67 6.80 5.65
C PHE A 7 6.23 6.61 6.13
N GLU A 8 5.42 7.66 6.02
CA GLU A 8 4.00 7.64 6.34
C GLU A 8 3.28 6.56 5.52
N LYS A 9 3.54 6.52 4.20
CA LYS A 9 2.99 5.49 3.32
C LYS A 9 3.38 4.08 3.75
N ILE A 10 4.67 3.84 4.04
CA ILE A 10 5.15 2.53 4.50
C ILE A 10 4.51 2.13 5.83
N SER A 11 4.36 3.09 6.75
CA SER A 11 3.76 2.87 8.07
C SER A 11 2.27 2.57 7.95
N ASN A 12 1.54 3.34 7.13
CA ASN A 12 0.12 3.15 6.91
C ASN A 12 -0.18 1.78 6.25
N GLU A 13 0.58 1.42 5.22
CA GLU A 13 0.45 0.11 4.59
C GLU A 13 0.71 -1.05 5.55
N PHE A 14 1.68 -0.90 6.47
CA PHE A 14 1.93 -1.88 7.54
C PHE A 14 0.75 -1.98 8.51
N PHE A 15 0.19 -0.85 8.97
CA PHE A 15 -0.97 -0.86 9.87
C PHE A 15 -2.19 -1.51 9.22
N LEU A 16 -2.48 -1.19 7.95
CA LEU A 16 -3.59 -1.79 7.21
C LEU A 16 -3.41 -3.30 7.04
N LEU A 17 -2.18 -3.75 6.80
CA LEU A 17 -1.86 -5.18 6.74
C LEU A 17 -2.09 -5.88 8.08
N VAL A 18 -1.64 -5.28 9.19
CA VAL A 18 -1.85 -5.84 10.53
C VAL A 18 -3.34 -5.86 10.89
N LYS A 19 -4.09 -4.78 10.60
CA LYS A 19 -5.55 -4.74 10.77
C LYS A 19 -6.24 -5.86 9.99
N ASP A 20 -5.85 -6.11 8.74
CA ASP A 20 -6.41 -7.20 7.94
C ASP A 20 -6.20 -8.58 8.60
N ILE A 21 -4.98 -8.87 9.04
CA ILE A 21 -4.64 -10.14 9.70
C ILE A 21 -5.42 -10.29 11.01
N LEU A 22 -5.51 -9.22 11.80
CA LEU A 22 -6.29 -9.22 13.05
C LEU A 22 -7.76 -9.53 12.77
N ARG A 23 -8.38 -8.91 11.76
CA ARG A 23 -9.79 -9.17 11.42
C ARG A 23 -10.04 -10.62 11.01
N LYS A 24 -9.12 -11.23 10.26
CA LYS A 24 -9.27 -12.61 9.76
C LYS A 24 -9.04 -13.66 10.84
N HIS A 25 -8.05 -13.45 11.70
CA HIS A 25 -7.50 -14.51 12.56
C HIS A 25 -7.62 -14.25 14.05
N TYR A 26 -7.76 -12.99 14.48
CA TYR A 26 -7.89 -12.66 15.90
C TYR A 26 -9.36 -12.68 16.33
N LYS A 27 -9.71 -13.71 17.11
CA LYS A 27 -11.02 -13.85 17.76
C LYS A 27 -10.83 -13.75 19.28
N PRO A 28 -11.22 -12.64 19.93
CA PRO A 28 -11.01 -12.47 21.37
C PRO A 28 -11.78 -13.49 22.20
N ASP A 29 -12.92 -13.96 21.70
CA ASP A 29 -13.81 -14.92 22.38
C ASP A 29 -13.39 -16.39 22.23
N CYS A 30 -12.32 -16.67 21.48
CA CYS A 30 -11.84 -18.03 21.21
C CYS A 30 -10.40 -18.23 21.69
N PRO A 31 -10.10 -19.30 22.46
CA PRO A 31 -8.74 -19.66 22.84
C PRO A 31 -7.80 -19.87 21.65
N GLN A 32 -8.34 -20.25 20.47
CA GLN A 32 -7.56 -20.38 19.24
C GLN A 32 -6.96 -19.06 18.74
N GLY A 33 -7.45 -17.91 19.21
CA GLY A 33 -6.85 -16.59 18.91
C GLY A 33 -5.52 -16.33 19.62
N TYR A 34 -5.17 -17.15 20.62
CA TYR A 34 -3.96 -17.02 21.43
C TYR A 34 -2.95 -18.11 21.04
N LEU A 35 -2.19 -17.85 19.97
CA LEU A 35 -1.13 -18.73 19.52
C LEU A 35 0.08 -18.62 20.45
N LYS A 36 0.60 -19.77 20.91
CA LYS A 36 1.86 -19.83 21.66
C LYS A 36 3.03 -19.45 20.76
N TYR A 37 3.98 -18.70 21.30
CA TYR A 37 5.22 -18.37 20.60
C TYR A 37 6.03 -19.64 20.33
N GLN A 38 6.35 -19.84 19.06
CA GLN A 38 7.34 -20.77 18.56
C GLN A 38 8.72 -20.11 18.56
N SER A 39 9.77 -20.87 18.29
CA SER A 39 11.16 -20.37 18.26
C SER A 39 11.30 -19.11 17.39
N ARG A 40 10.65 -19.07 16.22
CA ARG A 40 10.68 -17.92 15.32
C ARG A 40 10.00 -16.68 15.89
N GLU A 41 8.88 -16.83 16.61
CA GLU A 41 8.22 -15.69 17.25
C GLU A 41 9.02 -15.17 18.46
N LEU A 42 9.72 -16.04 19.17
CA LEU A 42 10.63 -15.65 20.24
C LEU A 42 11.81 -14.83 19.70
N GLU A 43 12.45 -15.28 18.61
CA GLU A 43 13.51 -14.53 17.93
C GLU A 43 13.05 -13.12 17.54
N ILE A 44 11.85 -13.01 16.95
CA ILE A 44 11.26 -11.72 16.57
C ILE A 44 10.97 -10.85 17.80
N MET A 45 10.51 -11.47 18.89
CA MET A 45 10.23 -10.75 20.13
C MET A 45 11.53 -10.21 20.75
N ASP A 46 12.60 -10.99 20.76
CA ASP A 46 13.91 -10.56 21.25
C ASP A 46 14.46 -9.40 20.39
N GLU A 47 14.33 -9.51 19.07
CA GLU A 47 14.72 -8.47 18.14
C GLU A 47 13.89 -7.19 18.33
N PHE A 48 12.58 -7.32 18.55
CA PHE A 48 11.72 -6.19 18.88
C PHE A 48 12.13 -5.52 20.19
N LEU A 49 12.50 -6.28 21.22
CA LEU A 49 13.00 -5.72 22.49
C LEU A 49 14.34 -4.98 22.29
N ARG A 50 15.23 -5.54 21.47
CA ARG A 50 16.50 -4.90 21.11
C ARG A 50 16.26 -3.55 20.43
N ILE A 51 15.45 -3.52 19.37
CA ILE A 51 15.10 -2.28 18.66
C ILE A 51 14.41 -1.28 19.59
N LYS A 52 13.53 -1.75 20.47
CA LYS A 52 12.87 -0.89 21.48
C LYS A 52 13.88 -0.23 22.43
N LYS A 53 14.92 -0.96 22.85
CA LYS A 53 15.99 -0.43 23.68
C LYS A 53 16.80 0.62 22.92
N GLU A 54 17.18 0.35 21.69
CA GLU A 54 17.91 1.29 20.83
C GLU A 54 17.12 2.57 20.56
N ILE A 55 15.80 2.46 20.35
CA ILE A 55 14.91 3.63 20.24
C ILE A 55 14.90 4.43 21.54
N HIS A 56 14.83 3.77 22.70
CA HIS A 56 14.85 4.46 23.97
C HIS A 56 16.19 5.19 24.21
N GLU A 57 17.31 4.54 23.91
CA GLU A 57 18.65 5.14 23.98
C GLU A 57 18.76 6.36 23.05
N ALA A 58 18.29 6.26 21.80
CA ALA A 58 18.26 7.38 20.85
C ALA A 58 17.33 8.53 21.29
N LEU A 59 16.23 8.24 21.99
CA LEU A 59 15.36 9.27 22.56
C LEU A 59 16.02 9.97 23.76
N CYS A 60 16.78 9.23 24.57
CA CYS A 60 17.52 9.77 25.70
C CYS A 60 18.76 10.57 25.28
N ASP A 61 19.37 10.23 24.14
CA ASP A 61 20.47 10.98 23.56
C ASP A 61 19.96 12.07 22.61
N SER A 62 19.81 13.28 23.13
CA SER A 62 19.52 14.49 22.34
C SER A 62 18.24 14.43 21.48
N VAL A 63 17.34 13.48 21.77
CA VAL A 63 16.11 13.22 21.00
C VAL A 63 16.44 13.01 19.51
N ASP A 64 17.30 12.04 19.22
CA ASP A 64 17.67 11.69 17.84
C ASP A 64 16.49 11.05 17.08
N THR A 65 15.63 11.91 16.55
CA THR A 65 14.46 11.50 15.76
C THR A 65 14.84 10.75 14.48
N ARG A 66 16.03 10.99 13.93
CA ARG A 66 16.48 10.32 12.70
C ARG A 66 16.74 8.84 12.98
N THR A 67 17.53 8.55 14.00
CA THR A 67 17.81 7.17 14.40
C THR A 67 16.54 6.45 14.80
N VAL A 68 15.62 7.11 15.52
CA VAL A 68 14.31 6.53 15.86
C VAL A 68 13.51 6.16 14.60
N ILE A 69 13.42 7.04 13.59
CA ILE A 69 12.70 6.74 12.35
C ILE A 69 13.37 5.59 11.57
N GLU A 70 14.71 5.53 11.53
CA GLU A 70 15.44 4.43 10.90
C GLU A 70 15.14 3.09 11.59
N LYS A 71 15.08 3.09 12.93
CA LYS A 71 14.72 1.91 13.74
C LYS A 71 13.25 1.51 13.61
N LEU A 72 12.35 2.48 13.47
CA LEU A 72 10.94 2.21 13.15
C LEU A 72 10.79 1.53 11.78
N ARG A 73 11.56 1.95 10.76
CA ARG A 73 11.59 1.29 9.45
C ARG A 73 12.08 -0.15 9.54
N GLU A 74 13.13 -0.38 10.32
CA GLU A 74 13.66 -1.73 10.60
C GLU A 74 12.56 -2.62 11.22
N LEU A 75 11.83 -2.10 12.20
CA LEU A 75 10.74 -2.80 12.87
C LEU A 75 9.58 -3.14 11.92
N ILE A 76 9.18 -2.20 11.06
CA ILE A 76 8.17 -2.44 10.01
C ILE A 76 8.65 -3.51 9.03
N GLY A 77 9.92 -3.46 8.61
CA GLY A 77 10.54 -4.44 7.74
C GLY A 77 10.53 -5.85 8.33
N LEU A 78 10.84 -5.97 9.62
CA LEU A 78 10.81 -7.22 10.36
C LEU A 78 9.39 -7.81 10.42
N GLY A 79 8.38 -6.98 10.73
CA GLY A 79 6.98 -7.40 10.77
C GLY A 79 6.49 -7.88 9.40
N ASN A 80 6.78 -7.14 8.33
CA ASN A 80 6.43 -7.51 6.96
C ASN A 80 7.10 -8.82 6.53
N SER A 81 8.38 -8.98 6.86
CA SER A 81 9.13 -10.20 6.53
C SER A 81 8.54 -11.43 7.22
N TYR A 82 8.15 -11.29 8.49
CA TYR A 82 7.45 -12.36 9.23
C TYR A 82 6.12 -12.74 8.59
N ILE A 83 5.32 -11.74 8.19
CA ILE A 83 4.03 -11.97 7.53
C ILE A 83 4.25 -12.73 6.21
N VAL A 84 5.20 -12.28 5.38
CA VAL A 84 5.51 -12.95 4.11
C VAL A 84 6.04 -14.37 4.33
N GLU A 85 6.90 -14.58 5.33
CA GLU A 85 7.43 -15.91 5.68
C GLU A 85 6.30 -16.88 6.04
N LYS A 86 5.34 -16.44 6.85
CA LYS A 86 4.20 -17.25 7.29
C LYS A 86 3.21 -17.52 6.16
N VAL A 87 2.89 -16.51 5.34
CA VAL A 87 2.02 -16.67 4.17
C VAL A 87 2.60 -17.66 3.15
N ARG A 88 3.93 -17.69 2.98
CA ARG A 88 4.60 -18.67 2.09
C ARG A 88 4.54 -20.10 2.61
N LYS A 89 4.57 -20.29 3.93
CA LYS A 89 4.38 -21.60 4.57
C LYS A 89 2.88 -21.89 4.61
N ALA A 90 2.34 -22.43 3.53
CA ALA A 90 0.92 -22.77 3.39
C ALA A 90 0.37 -23.39 4.70
N ASN A 91 -0.76 -22.84 5.20
CA ASN A 91 -1.42 -23.15 6.48
C ASN A 91 -0.84 -22.56 7.79
N ALA A 92 0.20 -21.73 7.76
CA ALA A 92 0.70 -21.08 8.98
C ALA A 92 0.05 -19.71 9.21
N VAL A 93 -0.85 -19.62 10.20
CA VAL A 93 -1.40 -18.33 10.65
C VAL A 93 -0.33 -17.55 11.42
N PRO A 94 -0.04 -16.28 11.06
CA PRO A 94 0.89 -15.45 11.81
C PRO A 94 0.34 -15.13 13.20
N ASN A 95 1.26 -14.97 14.17
CA ASN A 95 0.86 -14.61 15.53
C ASN A 95 0.31 -13.18 15.58
N CYS A 96 -1.01 -13.09 15.70
CA CYS A 96 -1.75 -11.83 15.72
C CYS A 96 -1.31 -10.89 16.85
N LEU A 97 -1.01 -11.44 18.04
CA LEU A 97 -0.64 -10.64 19.20
C LEU A 97 0.75 -10.03 19.07
N LEU A 98 1.68 -10.75 18.45
CA LEU A 98 3.02 -10.25 18.17
C LEU A 98 2.96 -9.04 17.21
N LEU A 99 2.24 -9.21 16.09
CA LEU A 99 2.03 -8.14 15.12
C LEU A 99 1.28 -6.94 15.72
N ARG A 100 0.25 -7.20 16.54
CA ARG A 100 -0.47 -6.17 17.29
C ARG A 100 0.44 -5.39 18.24
N LYS A 101 1.31 -6.08 18.99
CA LYS A 101 2.26 -5.42 19.91
C LYS A 101 3.21 -4.50 19.17
N ILE A 102 3.75 -4.94 18.03
CA ILE A 102 4.63 -4.14 17.18
C ILE A 102 3.88 -2.91 16.67
N ALA A 103 2.68 -3.10 16.10
CA ALA A 103 1.90 -2.02 15.52
C ALA A 103 1.43 -0.99 16.57
N LEU A 104 1.03 -1.45 17.76
CA LEU A 104 0.69 -0.56 18.88
C LEU A 104 1.90 0.26 19.33
N TYR A 105 3.08 -0.35 19.45
CA TYR A 105 4.28 0.39 19.86
C TYR A 105 4.65 1.51 18.86
N ILE A 106 4.55 1.24 17.56
CA ILE A 106 4.78 2.28 16.53
C ILE A 106 3.73 3.38 16.65
N THR A 107 2.46 3.02 16.86
CA THR A 107 1.37 3.99 17.03
C THR A 107 1.59 4.85 18.27
N ASP A 108 1.96 4.24 19.40
CA ASP A 108 2.26 4.94 20.65
C ASP A 108 3.41 5.95 20.44
N LEU A 109 4.47 5.57 19.72
CA LEU A 109 5.55 6.50 19.38
C LEU A 109 5.05 7.68 18.53
N PHE A 110 4.15 7.46 17.58
CA PHE A 110 3.52 8.55 16.83
C PHE A 110 2.68 9.47 17.72
N THR A 111 2.02 8.94 18.76
CA THR A 111 1.35 9.78 19.76
C THR A 111 2.33 10.59 20.61
N VAL A 112 3.48 10.02 20.98
CA VAL A 112 4.54 10.71 21.73
C VAL A 112 5.15 11.84 20.92
N PHE A 113 5.38 11.62 19.62
CA PHE A 113 5.85 12.65 18.70
C PHE A 113 4.77 13.67 18.30
N GLY A 114 3.51 13.48 18.73
CA GLY A 114 2.41 14.39 18.42
C GLY A 114 1.91 14.31 16.97
N VAL A 115 2.20 13.22 16.27
CA VAL A 115 1.73 12.97 14.89
C VAL A 115 0.26 12.54 14.88
N ILE A 116 -0.17 11.82 15.91
CA ILE A 116 -1.50 11.18 15.99
C ILE A 116 -2.12 11.45 17.37
N PRO A 117 -3.43 11.77 17.47
CA PRO A 117 -4.11 11.82 18.77
C PRO A 117 -4.19 10.44 19.43
N LYS A 118 -4.19 10.38 20.76
CA LYS A 118 -4.35 9.10 21.47
C LYS A 118 -5.77 8.56 21.26
N SER A 119 -5.94 7.63 20.33
CA SER A 119 -7.23 7.02 19.98
C SER A 119 -7.38 5.55 20.39
N GLY A 120 -6.36 4.91 20.98
CA GLY A 120 -6.42 3.48 21.36
C GLY A 120 -6.51 2.50 20.19
N GLU A 121 -6.57 3.03 18.96
CA GLU A 121 -6.56 2.28 17.71
C GLU A 121 -5.13 2.06 17.20
N ILE A 122 -4.98 1.12 16.28
CA ILE A 122 -3.71 0.89 15.58
C ILE A 122 -3.62 1.81 14.37
N GLY A 123 -2.52 2.53 14.23
CA GLY A 123 -2.20 3.34 13.07
C GLY A 123 -2.84 4.72 13.03
N PHE A 124 -3.01 5.26 11.83
CA PHE A 124 -3.57 6.58 11.62
C PHE A 124 -5.11 6.55 11.78
N PRO A 125 -5.70 7.43 12.60
CA PRO A 125 -7.14 7.57 12.69
C PRO A 125 -7.64 8.15 11.38
N MET A 126 -8.76 7.63 10.89
CA MET A 126 -9.46 8.29 9.79
C MET A 126 -10.03 9.62 10.31
N GLU A 127 -10.01 10.66 9.48
CA GLU A 127 -10.51 12.00 9.86
C GLU A 127 -12.01 12.04 10.21
N SER A 128 -12.74 10.93 9.98
CA SER A 128 -14.13 10.78 10.41
C SER A 128 -14.22 10.27 11.85
N GLU A 129 -14.73 11.11 12.75
CA GLU A 129 -14.89 10.90 14.21
C GLU A 129 -15.70 9.64 14.61
N SER A 130 -16.23 8.87 13.64
CA SER A 130 -17.06 7.68 13.83
C SER A 130 -16.46 6.39 13.23
N ALA A 131 -15.14 6.32 13.05
CA ALA A 131 -14.45 5.22 12.36
C ALA A 131 -14.57 3.83 13.03
N ILE A 132 -14.62 3.77 14.37
CA ILE A 132 -14.59 2.51 15.14
C ILE A 132 -15.78 1.58 14.80
N GLY A 133 -16.96 2.16 14.57
CA GLY A 133 -18.17 1.41 14.26
C GLY A 133 -18.40 1.20 12.76
N THR A 134 -17.94 2.14 11.93
CA THR A 134 -18.16 2.07 10.47
C THR A 134 -17.31 0.99 9.82
N GLU A 135 -16.05 0.80 10.24
CA GLU A 135 -15.23 -0.30 9.70
C GLU A 135 -15.87 -1.66 10.00
N ALA A 136 -16.23 -1.93 11.26
CA ALA A 136 -16.85 -3.19 11.65
C ALA A 136 -18.18 -3.46 10.91
N LEU A 137 -18.95 -2.39 10.65
CA LEU A 137 -20.22 -2.47 9.91
C LEU A 137 -20.01 -2.71 8.41
N LEU A 138 -19.04 -2.05 7.78
CA LEU A 138 -18.81 -2.09 6.32
C LEU A 138 -18.07 -3.35 5.87
N MET A 139 -17.18 -3.88 6.70
CA MET A 139 -16.30 -4.98 6.33
C MET A 139 -17.02 -6.25 5.82
N PRO A 140 -18.15 -6.71 6.41
CA PRO A 140 -18.89 -7.86 5.88
C PRO A 140 -19.39 -7.62 4.44
N TYR A 141 -19.89 -6.41 4.15
CA TYR A 141 -20.37 -6.04 2.82
C TYR A 141 -19.22 -5.96 1.81
N LEU A 142 -18.11 -5.34 2.21
CA LEU A 142 -16.94 -5.20 1.34
C LEU A 142 -16.27 -6.56 1.06
N ASN A 143 -16.23 -7.46 2.03
CA ASN A 143 -15.74 -8.83 1.84
C ASN A 143 -16.65 -9.62 0.90
N ALA A 144 -17.98 -9.49 1.04
CA ALA A 144 -18.92 -10.11 0.12
C ALA A 144 -18.76 -9.58 -1.31
N LEU A 145 -18.60 -8.26 -1.48
CA LEU A 145 -18.34 -7.63 -2.77
C LEU A 145 -17.01 -8.08 -3.38
N ALA A 146 -15.95 -8.15 -2.58
CA ALA A 146 -14.64 -8.62 -3.02
C ALA A 146 -14.68 -10.07 -3.51
N SER A 147 -15.36 -10.95 -2.77
CA SER A 147 -15.59 -12.35 -3.16
C SER A 147 -16.42 -12.48 -4.43
N PHE A 148 -17.51 -11.70 -4.54
CA PHE A 148 -18.34 -11.65 -5.74
C PHE A 148 -17.53 -11.21 -6.97
N ARG A 149 -16.78 -10.10 -6.87
CA ARG A 149 -15.91 -9.61 -7.95
C ARG A 149 -14.89 -10.67 -8.37
N GLU A 150 -14.24 -11.33 -7.41
CA GLU A 150 -13.23 -12.36 -7.72
C GLU A 150 -13.84 -13.54 -8.49
N ASN A 151 -15.02 -14.01 -8.09
CA ASN A 151 -15.74 -15.07 -8.81
C ASN A 151 -16.11 -14.64 -10.24
N VAL A 152 -16.67 -13.44 -10.40
CA VAL A 152 -17.03 -12.88 -11.72
C VAL A 152 -15.80 -12.72 -12.60
N ARG A 153 -14.70 -12.22 -12.04
CA ARG A 153 -13.42 -12.04 -12.74
C ARG A 153 -12.85 -13.37 -13.22
N ASN A 154 -12.91 -14.42 -12.41
CA ASN A 154 -12.40 -15.74 -12.79
C ASN A 154 -13.23 -16.35 -13.93
N VAL A 155 -14.56 -16.26 -13.86
CA VAL A 155 -15.44 -16.66 -14.97
C VAL A 155 -15.15 -15.86 -16.25
N ALA A 156 -14.91 -14.55 -16.12
CA ALA A 156 -14.59 -13.69 -17.25
C ALA A 156 -13.21 -13.99 -17.87
N LYS A 157 -12.21 -14.36 -17.06
CA LYS A 157 -10.89 -14.82 -17.55
C LYS A 157 -11.01 -16.12 -18.33
N ASP A 158 -11.74 -17.09 -17.79
CA ASP A 158 -11.94 -18.40 -18.43
C ASP A 158 -12.70 -18.26 -19.76
N SER A 159 -13.71 -17.38 -19.76
CA SER A 159 -14.54 -17.10 -20.94
C SER A 159 -13.93 -16.04 -21.88
N LYS A 160 -12.78 -15.45 -21.52
CA LYS A 160 -12.09 -14.36 -22.23
C LYS A 160 -12.98 -13.14 -22.56
N ILE A 161 -13.90 -12.81 -21.66
CA ILE A 161 -14.83 -11.67 -21.84
C ILE A 161 -14.15 -10.39 -21.33
N VAL A 162 -13.56 -9.64 -22.25
CA VAL A 162 -12.79 -8.42 -21.94
C VAL A 162 -13.64 -7.35 -21.25
N ALA A 163 -14.88 -7.12 -21.71
CA ALA A 163 -15.75 -6.08 -21.16
C ALA A 163 -16.06 -6.27 -19.65
N ILE A 164 -16.19 -7.52 -19.18
CA ILE A 164 -16.43 -7.79 -17.76
C ILE A 164 -15.16 -7.54 -16.94
N LEU A 165 -13.98 -7.83 -17.51
CA LEU A 165 -12.71 -7.53 -16.86
C LEU A 165 -12.51 -6.02 -16.74
N GLU A 166 -12.84 -5.25 -17.77
CA GLU A 166 -12.80 -3.78 -17.77
C GLU A 166 -13.74 -3.19 -16.71
N GLU A 167 -14.97 -3.69 -16.58
CA GLU A 167 -15.87 -3.25 -15.49
C GLU A 167 -15.37 -3.66 -14.09
N CYS A 168 -14.75 -4.83 -13.96
CA CYS A 168 -14.12 -5.24 -12.69
C CYS A 168 -12.94 -4.35 -12.29
N ASP A 169 -12.19 -3.86 -13.28
CA ASP A 169 -11.07 -2.94 -13.07
C ASP A 169 -11.57 -1.52 -12.79
N ARG A 170 -12.61 -1.05 -13.49
CA ARG A 170 -13.29 0.22 -13.21
C ARG A 170 -13.83 0.28 -11.77
N LEU A 171 -14.48 -0.79 -11.31
CA LEU A 171 -14.94 -0.87 -9.92
C LEU A 171 -13.78 -0.76 -8.92
N ARG A 172 -12.64 -1.41 -9.23
CA ARG A 172 -11.46 -1.44 -8.37
C ARG A 172 -10.72 -0.11 -8.31
N ASP A 173 -10.49 0.52 -9.47
CA ASP A 173 -9.53 1.61 -9.62
C ASP A 173 -10.19 2.99 -9.65
N ASP A 174 -11.48 3.07 -9.99
CA ASP A 174 -12.21 4.33 -10.07
C ASP A 174 -13.28 4.47 -8.97
N VAL A 175 -14.17 3.48 -8.84
CA VAL A 175 -15.36 3.61 -7.97
C VAL A 175 -15.02 3.41 -6.49
N LEU A 176 -14.37 2.30 -6.14
CA LEU A 176 -14.06 1.99 -4.74
C LEU A 176 -13.10 2.99 -4.09
N PRO A 177 -12.07 3.53 -4.79
CA PRO A 177 -11.19 4.54 -4.21
C PRO A 177 -11.91 5.86 -3.90
N GLU A 178 -12.95 6.23 -4.66
CA GLU A 178 -13.79 7.40 -4.35
C GLU A 178 -14.59 7.22 -3.06
N LEU A 179 -14.81 5.98 -2.64
CA LEU A 179 -15.47 5.61 -1.39
C LEU A 179 -14.49 5.32 -0.24
N GLY A 180 -13.18 5.55 -0.42
CA GLY A 180 -12.18 5.24 0.61
C GLY A 180 -11.82 3.75 0.70
N VAL A 181 -12.11 2.95 -0.32
CA VAL A 181 -11.87 1.50 -0.32
C VAL A 181 -10.82 1.13 -1.36
N ARG A 182 -9.79 0.37 -0.93
CA ARG A 182 -8.75 -0.17 -1.80
C ARG A 182 -8.82 -1.70 -1.81
N LEU A 183 -8.92 -2.28 -3.00
CA LEU A 183 -8.82 -3.74 -3.19
C LEU A 183 -7.44 -4.15 -3.70
N GLU A 184 -6.80 -5.05 -2.98
CA GLU A 184 -5.53 -5.68 -3.36
C GLU A 184 -5.74 -7.14 -3.73
N ASP A 185 -5.67 -7.45 -5.02
CA ASP A 185 -5.69 -8.82 -5.50
C ASP A 185 -4.34 -9.49 -5.16
N ARG A 186 -4.35 -10.48 -4.26
CA ARG A 186 -3.23 -11.39 -4.03
C ARG A 186 -3.48 -12.71 -4.76
N ALA A 187 -2.44 -13.51 -4.92
CA ALA A 187 -2.49 -14.77 -5.68
C ALA A 187 -3.58 -15.76 -5.22
N GLN A 188 -4.06 -15.65 -3.97
CA GLN A 188 -5.07 -16.55 -3.39
C GLN A 188 -6.31 -15.83 -2.84
N GLU A 189 -6.27 -14.51 -2.67
CA GLU A 189 -7.39 -13.76 -2.06
C GLU A 189 -7.38 -12.27 -2.45
N THR A 190 -8.55 -11.65 -2.47
CA THR A 190 -8.67 -10.18 -2.54
C THR A 190 -8.69 -9.61 -1.13
N VAL A 191 -7.77 -8.69 -0.83
CA VAL A 191 -7.68 -8.01 0.47
C VAL A 191 -8.36 -6.65 0.39
N VAL A 192 -9.24 -6.35 1.34
CA VAL A 192 -9.94 -5.07 1.46
C VAL A 192 -9.21 -4.18 2.48
N LYS A 193 -8.78 -3.00 2.04
CA LYS A 193 -8.20 -1.96 2.88
C LYS A 193 -9.11 -0.72 2.86
N LEU A 194 -9.45 -0.21 4.04
CA LEU A 194 -10.10 1.08 4.19
C LEU A 194 -9.03 2.14 4.35
N CYS A 195 -9.10 3.19 3.53
CA CYS A 195 -8.16 4.31 3.55
C CYS A 195 -8.94 5.63 3.50
N ASP A 196 -8.30 6.73 3.86
CA ASP A 196 -8.90 8.05 3.69
C ASP A 196 -9.12 8.37 2.21
N ARG A 197 -10.35 8.78 1.88
CA ARG A 197 -10.77 9.14 0.53
C ARG A 197 -9.85 10.18 -0.09
N ASP A 198 -9.49 11.21 0.67
CA ASP A 198 -8.69 12.34 0.15
C ASP A 198 -7.25 11.92 -0.17
N ILE A 199 -6.69 10.97 0.58
CA ILE A 199 -5.38 10.39 0.27
C ILE A 199 -5.47 9.59 -1.03
N LEU A 200 -6.51 8.77 -1.20
CA LEU A 200 -6.72 7.98 -2.42
C LEU A 200 -6.90 8.85 -3.67
N LEU A 201 -7.67 9.93 -3.56
CA LEU A 201 -7.90 10.87 -4.65
C LEU A 201 -6.60 11.58 -5.06
N ARG A 202 -5.82 12.09 -4.10
CA ARG A 202 -4.51 12.71 -4.38
C ARG A 202 -3.55 11.72 -5.03
N GLU A 203 -3.48 10.49 -4.54
CA GLU A 203 -2.63 9.45 -5.15
C GLU A 203 -3.09 9.11 -6.58
N ARG A 204 -4.40 9.11 -6.85
CA ARG A 204 -4.96 8.88 -8.18
C ARG A 204 -4.62 10.01 -9.14
N GLU A 205 -4.80 11.25 -8.73
CA GLU A 205 -4.45 12.43 -9.53
C GLU A 205 -2.97 12.47 -9.85
N GLN A 206 -2.11 12.19 -8.86
CA GLN A 206 -0.67 12.10 -9.07
C GLN A 206 -0.31 10.98 -10.06
N LYS A 207 -0.92 9.80 -9.94
CA LYS A 207 -0.71 8.68 -10.89
C LYS A 207 -1.15 9.04 -12.30
N ARG A 208 -2.34 9.64 -12.45
CA ARG A 208 -2.88 10.08 -13.75
C ARG A 208 -1.98 11.12 -14.39
N ALA A 209 -1.52 12.12 -13.62
CA ALA A 209 -0.57 13.13 -14.11
C ALA A 209 0.77 12.51 -14.55
N ILE A 210 1.30 11.55 -13.80
CA ILE A 210 2.54 10.83 -14.16
C ILE A 210 2.33 9.99 -15.42
N GLU A 211 1.20 9.31 -15.56
CA GLU A 211 0.89 8.47 -16.72
C GLU A 211 0.67 9.33 -17.98
N GLU A 212 -0.05 10.44 -17.86
CA GLU A 212 -0.26 11.41 -18.92
C GLU A 212 1.06 12.05 -19.36
N ALA A 213 1.91 12.46 -18.42
CA ALA A 213 3.25 12.96 -18.72
C ALA A 213 4.10 11.90 -19.45
N ARG A 214 4.02 10.63 -19.04
CA ARG A 214 4.71 9.52 -19.72
C ARG A 214 4.15 9.25 -21.13
N ARG A 215 2.84 9.37 -21.32
CA ARG A 215 2.20 9.25 -22.65
C ARG A 215 2.64 10.38 -23.58
N LEU A 216 2.56 11.63 -23.12
CA LEU A 216 3.01 12.80 -23.87
C LEU A 216 4.50 12.70 -24.23
N GLU A 217 5.34 12.22 -23.32
CA GLU A 217 6.76 12.02 -23.61
C GLU A 217 7.01 10.91 -24.64
N LYS A 218 6.25 9.81 -24.57
CA LYS A 218 6.31 8.74 -25.58
C LYS A 218 5.86 9.24 -26.96
N GLU A 219 4.76 9.99 -27.01
CA GLU A 219 4.22 10.58 -28.25
C GLU A 219 5.20 11.60 -28.85
N ARG A 220 5.80 12.47 -28.04
CA ARG A 220 6.82 13.43 -28.48
C ARG A 220 8.06 12.74 -29.04
N LYS A 221 8.55 11.69 -28.38
CA LYS A 221 9.70 10.89 -28.85
C LYS A 221 9.37 10.13 -30.14
N ALA A 222 8.13 9.67 -30.32
CA ALA A 222 7.70 9.01 -31.55
C ALA A 222 7.60 10.01 -32.72
N ALA A 223 7.05 11.20 -32.49
CA ALA A 223 6.98 12.27 -33.48
C ALA A 223 8.37 12.73 -33.93
N GLU A 224 9.30 12.96 -33.00
CA GLU A 224 10.67 13.37 -33.32
C GLU A 224 11.44 12.30 -34.12
N ARG A 225 11.19 11.01 -33.84
CA ARG A 225 11.75 9.90 -34.63
C ARG A 225 11.18 9.85 -36.04
N ALA A 226 9.85 10.01 -36.17
CA ALA A 226 9.20 10.04 -37.48
C ALA A 226 9.68 11.22 -38.34
N GLU A 227 9.89 12.39 -37.73
CA GLU A 227 10.41 13.59 -38.41
C GLU A 227 11.88 13.39 -38.86
N LYS A 228 12.73 12.83 -38.00
CA LYS A 228 14.11 12.48 -38.36
C LYS A 228 14.20 11.41 -39.44
N GLU A 229 13.29 10.44 -39.46
CA GLU A 229 13.22 9.45 -40.54
C GLU A 229 12.70 10.04 -41.84
N ALA A 230 11.72 10.96 -41.78
CA ALA A 230 11.25 11.68 -42.96
C ALA A 230 12.33 12.59 -43.55
N ALA A 231 13.10 13.29 -42.72
CA ALA A 231 14.23 14.12 -43.16
C ALA A 231 15.35 13.30 -43.83
N LYS A 232 15.57 12.05 -43.40
CA LYS A 232 16.54 11.12 -44.03
C LYS A 232 16.06 10.55 -45.38
N ARG A 233 14.77 10.64 -45.69
CA ARG A 233 14.20 10.18 -46.97
C ARG A 233 14.26 11.26 -48.05
N ILE A 234 14.66 12.48 -47.72
CA ILE A 234 14.81 13.57 -48.70
C ILE A 234 16.10 13.32 -49.50
N PRO A 235 16.02 13.21 -50.83
CA PRO A 235 17.21 13.06 -51.67
C PRO A 235 18.17 14.26 -51.51
N PRO A 236 19.50 14.07 -51.51
CA PRO A 236 20.48 15.14 -51.29
C PRO A 236 20.34 16.33 -52.26
N GLN A 237 19.83 16.09 -53.47
CA GLN A 237 19.61 17.10 -54.51
C GLN A 237 18.42 18.03 -54.21
N GLU A 238 17.47 17.62 -53.37
CA GLU A 238 16.26 18.39 -53.02
C GLU A 238 16.39 19.10 -51.66
N MET A 239 17.42 18.75 -50.89
CA MET A 239 17.65 19.23 -49.52
C MET A 239 17.80 20.77 -49.42
N PHE A 240 18.29 21.40 -50.49
CA PHE A 240 18.52 22.86 -50.57
C PHE A 240 17.44 23.61 -51.37
N CYS A 241 16.43 22.92 -51.90
CA CYS A 241 15.37 23.50 -52.72
C CYS A 241 14.04 23.67 -51.96
N ARG A 242 13.94 23.19 -50.71
CA ARG A 242 12.74 23.27 -49.88
C ARG A 242 13.08 23.79 -48.48
N GLY A 243 12.92 25.10 -48.27
CA GLY A 243 13.08 25.81 -46.99
C GLY A 243 12.91 27.33 -47.17
N GLU A 244 12.81 28.10 -46.08
CA GLU A 244 12.69 29.59 -46.12
C GLU A 244 13.88 30.30 -46.78
N GLU A 245 14.99 29.59 -47.04
CA GLU A 245 16.18 30.11 -47.72
C GLU A 245 16.32 29.61 -49.18
N ALA A 246 15.33 28.90 -49.73
CA ALA A 246 15.36 28.46 -51.13
C ALA A 246 15.16 29.67 -52.06
N LYS A 247 16.20 30.03 -52.83
CA LYS A 247 16.14 31.03 -53.91
C LYS A 247 15.63 30.42 -55.21
#